data_AF-A0A914TV07-F1
#
_entry.id   AF-A0A914TV07-F1
#
_cell.length_a   1.000
_cell.length_b   1.000
_cell.length_c   1.000
_cell.angle_alpha   90.00
_cell.angle_beta   90.00
_cell.angle_gamma   90.00
#
_symmetry.space_group_name_H-M   'P 1'
#
loop_
_entity.id
_entity.type
_entity.pdbx_description
1 polymer ?
#
loop_
_entity_poly.entity_id
_entity_poly.type
_entity_poly.pdbx_seq_one_letter_code
_entity_poly.pdbx_strand_id
1 'polypeptide(L)'
;MASVFIECYGIFYYRSPDTAAKMSVVLSVVQKKISLFKDQQHKILLENAYFFVIPPEESQTTVPTRDSLHSYISLLIRLMSSNRKGRDPVKVLAGIDWTDIELVNFICTELSDVCTVRYDNVADIADNVRCLSDDFPYVGIFIIDNVLYQLITLGIYLESYSLDQLLLKKQIAASQKFNGNDPAALDSIKEEDAGGIGDEEVDDEDKEYDEEDGENDDRGSSQTSEVPTQYVDADDPENVHVRKK
;
A
#
# COMPACT_ATOMS: atom_id res chain seq x y z
N MET A 1 -4.27 -26.62 19.87
CA MET A 1 -4.65 -26.14 21.23
C MET A 1 -3.60 -25.22 21.83
N ALA A 2 -2.32 -25.62 21.94
CA ALA A 2 -1.27 -24.73 22.46
C ALA A 2 -1.02 -23.48 21.59
N SER A 3 -1.13 -23.59 20.26
CA SER A 3 -1.01 -22.46 19.31
C SER A 3 -2.02 -21.35 19.60
N VAL A 4 -3.30 -21.69 19.73
CA VAL A 4 -4.39 -20.74 19.99
C VAL A 4 -4.20 -19.95 21.29
N PHE A 5 -3.70 -20.60 22.35
CA PHE A 5 -3.40 -19.90 23.60
C PHE A 5 -2.31 -18.83 23.42
N ILE A 6 -1.24 -19.15 22.69
CA ILE A 6 -0.10 -18.26 22.47
C ILE A 6 -0.52 -17.10 21.56
N GLU A 7 -1.31 -17.38 20.53
CA GLU A 7 -1.83 -16.39 19.59
C GLU A 7 -2.74 -15.36 20.29
N CYS A 8 -3.66 -15.80 21.16
CA CYS A 8 -4.58 -14.88 21.84
C CYS A 8 -3.95 -14.12 23.01
N TYR A 9 -3.09 -14.77 23.81
CA TYR A 9 -2.66 -14.24 25.11
C TYR A 9 -1.14 -14.03 25.22
N GLY A 10 -0.36 -14.46 24.24
CA GLY A 10 1.08 -14.57 24.39
C GLY A 10 1.79 -13.22 24.54
N ILE A 11 1.42 -12.21 23.74
CA ILE A 11 2.00 -10.86 23.84
C ILE A 11 1.69 -10.23 25.20
N PHE A 12 0.45 -10.38 25.68
CA PHE A 12 0.01 -9.81 26.95
C PHE A 12 0.83 -10.37 28.12
N TYR A 13 0.97 -11.70 28.18
CA TYR A 13 1.73 -12.34 29.25
C TYR A 13 3.23 -12.07 29.18
N TYR A 14 3.77 -11.92 27.97
CA TYR A 14 5.19 -11.62 27.77
C TYR A 14 5.56 -10.17 28.16
N ARG A 15 4.64 -9.21 27.98
CA ARG A 15 4.84 -7.79 28.35
C ARG A 15 4.63 -7.50 29.83
N SER A 16 3.83 -8.29 30.53
CA SER A 16 3.55 -8.07 31.95
C SER A 16 4.71 -8.58 32.83
N PRO A 17 5.24 -7.77 33.78
CA PRO A 17 6.44 -8.11 34.55
C PRO A 17 6.26 -9.32 35.47
N ASP A 18 5.04 -9.60 35.94
CA ASP A 18 4.73 -10.72 36.85
C ASP A 18 4.61 -12.07 36.11
N THR A 19 4.22 -12.03 34.82
CA THR A 19 4.00 -13.24 34.00
C THR A 19 5.07 -13.47 32.94
N ALA A 20 5.91 -12.47 32.64
CA ALA A 20 6.93 -12.54 31.58
C ALA A 20 7.85 -13.74 31.74
N ALA A 21 8.34 -14.01 32.95
CA ALA A 21 9.21 -15.15 33.22
C ALA A 21 8.54 -16.50 32.93
N LYS A 22 7.25 -16.64 33.29
CA LYS A 22 6.46 -17.85 33.02
C LYS A 22 6.20 -18.02 31.52
N MET A 23 5.90 -16.93 30.83
CA MET A 23 5.64 -16.95 29.39
C MET A 23 6.91 -17.28 28.59
N SER A 24 8.07 -16.75 28.99
CA SER A 24 9.37 -17.10 28.40
C SER A 24 9.67 -18.60 28.49
N VAL A 25 9.35 -19.23 29.62
CA VAL A 25 9.45 -20.69 29.77
C VAL A 25 8.52 -21.42 28.80
N VAL A 26 7.25 -20.99 28.68
CA VAL A 26 6.30 -21.57 27.72
C VAL A 26 6.82 -21.46 26.28
N LEU A 27 7.31 -20.28 25.88
CA LEU A 27 7.88 -20.04 24.55
C LEU A 27 9.10 -20.92 24.29
N SER A 28 9.99 -21.13 25.28
CA SER A 28 11.12 -22.04 25.15
C SER A 28 10.70 -23.50 24.94
N VAL A 29 9.58 -23.93 25.54
CA VAL A 29 9.01 -25.27 25.35
C VAL A 29 8.38 -25.38 23.98
N VAL A 30 7.68 -24.33 23.53
CA VAL A 30 7.07 -24.26 22.21
C VAL A 30 8.13 -24.37 21.13
N GLN A 31 9.22 -23.59 21.22
CA GLN A 31 10.33 -23.65 20.28
C GLN A 31 10.94 -25.05 20.16
N LYS A 32 11.11 -25.76 21.29
CA LYS A 32 11.57 -27.16 21.28
C LYS A 32 10.55 -28.11 20.64
N LYS A 33 9.25 -27.85 20.82
CA LYS A 33 8.18 -28.67 20.25
C LYS A 33 7.97 -28.45 18.76
N ILE A 34 8.26 -27.26 18.22
CA ILE A 34 8.22 -26.97 16.77
C ILE A 34 9.03 -28.01 16.00
N SER A 35 10.26 -28.31 16.46
CA SER A 35 11.16 -29.28 15.82
C SER A 35 10.73 -30.74 15.91
N LEU A 36 9.74 -31.06 16.77
CA LEU A 36 9.25 -32.43 16.97
C LEU A 36 8.01 -32.74 16.11
N PHE A 37 7.34 -31.73 15.56
CA PHE A 37 6.21 -31.95 14.67
C PHE A 37 6.68 -32.42 13.30
N LYS A 38 6.24 -33.62 12.90
CA LYS A 38 6.47 -34.16 11.55
C LYS A 38 5.55 -33.53 10.51
N ASP A 39 4.40 -33.02 10.95
CA ASP A 39 3.42 -32.37 10.08
C ASP A 39 3.77 -30.88 9.91
N GLN A 40 3.97 -30.50 8.65
CA GLN A 40 4.37 -29.16 8.24
C GLN A 40 3.30 -28.11 8.58
N GLN A 41 2.01 -28.45 8.51
CA GLN A 41 0.93 -27.50 8.80
C GLN A 41 0.94 -27.05 10.26
N HIS A 42 1.07 -28.01 11.17
CA HIS A 42 1.15 -27.74 12.61
C HIS A 42 2.44 -27.02 13.01
N LYS A 43 3.53 -27.29 12.30
CA LYS A 43 4.80 -26.61 12.49
C LYS A 43 4.68 -25.12 12.15
N ILE A 44 4.17 -24.79 10.97
CA ILE A 44 3.98 -23.40 10.50
C ILE A 44 3.05 -22.62 11.45
N LEU A 45 1.94 -23.23 11.87
CA LEU A 45 1.00 -22.57 12.80
C LEU A 45 1.68 -22.19 14.12
N LEU A 46 2.55 -23.05 14.63
CA LEU A 46 3.25 -22.83 15.89
C LEU A 46 4.41 -21.84 15.75
N GLU A 47 5.11 -21.86 14.61
CA GLU A 47 6.13 -20.86 14.24
C GLU A 47 5.51 -19.47 14.14
N ASN A 48 4.38 -19.32 13.44
CA ASN A 48 3.67 -18.04 13.34
C ASN A 48 3.22 -17.53 14.71
N ALA A 49 2.64 -18.38 15.55
CA ALA A 49 2.25 -18.01 16.91
C ALA A 49 3.45 -17.63 17.80
N TYR A 50 4.60 -18.31 17.62
CA TYR A 50 5.84 -17.98 18.34
C TYR A 50 6.38 -16.60 17.92
N PHE A 51 6.50 -16.37 16.61
CA PHE A 51 7.00 -15.10 16.05
C PHE A 51 6.04 -13.93 16.25
N PHE A 52 4.75 -14.20 16.49
CA PHE A 52 3.80 -13.17 16.91
C PHE A 52 4.13 -12.59 18.29
N VAL A 53 4.63 -13.41 19.22
CA VAL A 53 4.94 -12.97 20.60
C VAL A 53 6.32 -12.35 20.70
N ILE A 54 7.31 -13.02 20.11
CA ILE A 54 8.67 -12.51 19.98
C ILE A 54 8.89 -12.34 18.49
N PRO A 55 8.62 -11.13 17.95
CA PRO A 55 9.05 -10.86 16.59
C PRO A 55 10.54 -11.18 16.52
N PRO A 56 11.01 -11.83 15.44
CA PRO A 56 12.44 -12.01 15.24
C PRO A 56 13.10 -10.64 15.41
N GLU A 57 14.32 -10.61 15.95
CA GLU A 57 15.08 -9.37 16.00
C GLU A 57 15.14 -8.85 14.57
N GLU A 58 14.26 -7.89 14.25
CA GLU A 58 14.44 -7.03 13.10
C GLU A 58 15.87 -6.55 13.29
N SER A 59 16.75 -6.87 12.34
CA SER A 59 18.08 -6.28 12.27
C SER A 59 17.88 -4.84 12.65
N GLN A 60 18.37 -4.42 13.84
CA GLN A 60 18.04 -3.12 14.40
C GLN A 60 18.21 -2.15 13.26
N THR A 61 17.10 -1.68 12.70
CA THR A 61 17.18 -0.85 11.51
C THR A 61 17.70 0.42 12.11
N THR A 62 19.03 0.60 12.00
CA THR A 62 19.71 1.77 12.49
C THR A 62 19.00 2.88 11.77
N VAL A 63 18.14 3.62 12.49
CA VAL A 63 17.46 4.77 11.91
C VAL A 63 18.62 5.62 11.40
N PRO A 64 18.79 5.75 10.07
CA PRO A 64 19.94 6.46 9.55
C PRO A 64 19.85 7.85 10.16
N THR A 65 20.96 8.30 10.76
CA THR A 65 21.04 9.68 11.25
C THR A 65 20.67 10.56 10.07
N ARG A 66 19.49 11.20 10.11
CA ARG A 66 19.05 12.06 9.01
C ARG A 66 20.10 13.14 8.81
N ASP A 67 20.58 13.30 7.58
CA ASP A 67 21.53 14.36 7.31
C ASP A 67 20.92 15.71 7.71
N SER A 68 21.77 16.57 8.28
CA SER A 68 21.33 17.88 8.80
C SER A 68 20.67 18.74 7.72
N LEU A 69 21.07 18.57 6.45
CA LEU A 69 20.45 19.22 5.29
C LEU A 69 19.03 18.72 5.03
N HIS A 70 18.81 17.40 5.00
CA HIS A 70 17.47 16.81 4.85
C HIS A 70 16.52 17.28 5.98
N SER A 71 17.03 17.36 7.20
CA SER A 71 16.25 17.86 8.35
C SER A 71 15.90 19.35 8.21
N TYR A 72 16.81 20.16 7.67
CA TYR A 72 16.56 21.58 7.40
C TYR A 72 15.48 21.78 6.33
N ILE A 73 15.53 20.99 5.25
CA ILE A 73 14.55 21.04 4.16
C ILE A 73 13.15 20.62 4.64
N SER A 74 13.04 19.54 5.42
CA SER A 74 11.77 19.13 6.04
C SER A 74 11.17 20.23 6.91
N LEU A 75 12.02 20.95 7.65
CA LEU A 75 11.58 22.09 8.46
C LEU A 75 11.16 23.29 7.59
N LEU A 76 11.86 23.55 6.47
CA LEU A 76 11.49 24.59 5.51
C LEU A 76 10.10 24.32 4.90
N ILE A 77 9.84 23.09 4.46
CA ILE A 77 8.55 22.66 3.90
C ILE A 77 7.44 22.82 4.94
N ARG A 78 7.67 22.40 6.19
CA ARG A 78 6.72 22.60 7.30
C ARG A 78 6.45 24.08 7.58
N LEU A 79 7.43 24.95 7.40
CA LEU A 79 7.26 26.40 7.51
C LEU A 79 6.46 26.98 6.33
N MET A 80 6.52 26.41 5.12
CA MET A 80 5.70 26.85 3.97
C MET A 80 4.22 26.70 4.24
N SER A 81 3.84 25.65 4.95
CA SER A 81 2.47 25.42 5.40
C SER A 81 1.97 26.50 6.36
N SER A 82 2.84 27.03 7.22
CA SER A 82 2.43 28.06 8.17
C SER A 82 2.62 29.41 7.51
N ASN A 83 1.53 30.03 7.05
CA ASN A 83 1.47 31.36 6.44
C ASN A 83 1.89 32.49 7.42
N ARG A 84 3.06 32.35 8.03
CA ARG A 84 3.71 33.34 8.89
C ARG A 84 4.47 34.28 7.98
N LYS A 85 4.21 35.57 8.17
CA LYS A 85 4.83 36.71 7.49
C LYS A 85 6.37 36.74 7.68
N GLY A 86 7.07 35.84 7.01
CA GLY A 86 8.53 35.68 7.00
C GLY A 86 9.11 35.83 5.59
N ARG A 87 10.36 35.36 5.40
CA ARG A 87 10.95 35.23 4.06
C ARG A 87 10.12 34.27 3.22
N ASP A 88 9.84 34.63 1.97
CA ASP A 88 9.13 33.75 1.03
C ASP A 88 9.89 32.42 0.92
N PRO A 89 9.34 31.31 1.43
CA PRO A 89 10.08 30.06 1.50
C PRO A 89 10.34 29.49 0.10
N VAL A 90 9.51 29.85 -0.88
CA VAL A 90 9.72 29.57 -2.31
C VAL A 90 11.06 30.14 -2.79
N LYS A 91 11.41 31.37 -2.39
CA LYS A 91 12.70 31.98 -2.78
C LYS A 91 13.89 31.26 -2.16
N VAL A 92 13.72 30.74 -0.95
CA VAL A 92 14.75 29.95 -0.27
C VAL A 92 14.92 28.59 -0.96
N LEU A 93 13.81 27.97 -1.38
CA LEU A 93 13.81 26.70 -2.10
C LEU A 93 14.38 26.85 -3.53
N ALA A 94 14.03 27.93 -4.23
CA ALA A 94 14.57 28.24 -5.56
C ALA A 94 16.09 28.48 -5.54
N GLY A 95 16.65 28.92 -4.41
CA GLY A 95 18.09 29.13 -4.23
C GLY A 95 18.89 27.86 -3.92
N ILE A 96 18.27 26.68 -3.91
CA ILE A 96 18.94 25.39 -3.72
C ILE A 96 19.57 24.94 -5.05
N ASP A 97 20.65 24.16 -4.99
CA ASP A 97 21.26 23.55 -6.17
C ASP A 97 20.37 22.44 -6.74
N TRP A 98 19.57 22.77 -7.76
CA TRP A 98 18.68 21.84 -8.48
C TRP A 98 19.39 20.86 -9.41
N THR A 99 20.73 20.86 -9.43
CA THR A 99 21.54 19.91 -10.22
C THR A 99 21.72 18.57 -9.54
N ASP A 100 21.57 18.52 -8.21
CA ASP A 100 21.71 17.30 -7.43
C ASP A 100 20.40 16.50 -7.42
N ILE A 101 20.41 15.36 -8.11
CA ILE A 101 19.24 14.50 -8.29
C ILE A 101 18.77 13.91 -6.95
N GLU A 102 19.69 13.61 -6.03
CA GLU A 102 19.34 13.05 -4.72
C GLU A 102 18.57 14.06 -3.87
N LEU A 103 19.06 15.31 -3.87
CA LEU A 103 18.44 16.42 -3.14
C LEU A 103 17.06 16.78 -3.71
N VAL A 104 16.96 16.82 -5.04
CA VAL A 104 15.70 17.10 -5.74
C VAL A 104 14.67 16.02 -5.46
N ASN A 105 15.06 14.73 -5.57
CA ASN A 105 14.16 13.62 -5.24
C ASN A 105 13.68 13.71 -3.79
N PHE A 106 14.57 14.01 -2.84
CA PHE A 106 14.19 14.19 -1.45
C PHE A 106 13.19 15.33 -1.24
N ILE A 107 13.45 16.51 -1.83
CA ILE A 107 12.54 17.66 -1.76
C ILE A 107 11.17 17.29 -2.33
N CYS A 108 11.16 16.61 -3.47
CA CYS A 108 9.92 16.17 -4.11
C CYS A 108 9.15 15.14 -3.27
N THR A 109 9.82 14.16 -2.67
CA THR A 109 9.19 13.18 -1.78
C THR A 109 8.59 13.87 -0.56
N GLU A 110 9.32 14.80 0.06
CA GLU A 110 8.84 15.52 1.24
C GLU A 110 7.71 16.50 0.90
N LEU A 111 7.70 17.11 -0.29
CA LEU A 111 6.58 17.93 -0.80
C LEU A 111 5.36 17.09 -1.17
N SER A 112 5.57 15.87 -1.65
CA SER A 112 4.49 14.93 -1.99
C SER A 112 3.89 14.25 -0.77
N ASP A 113 4.55 14.25 0.39
CA ASP A 113 4.01 13.65 1.60
C ASP A 113 2.92 14.54 2.23
N VAL A 114 1.68 14.27 1.82
CA VAL A 114 0.47 14.99 2.25
C VAL A 114 0.24 14.83 3.77
N CYS A 115 0.78 13.79 4.40
CA CYS A 115 0.49 13.46 5.79
C CYS A 115 1.23 14.32 6.81
N THR A 116 2.27 15.05 6.38
CA THR A 116 3.08 15.90 7.26
C THR A 116 2.43 17.25 7.56
N VAL A 117 1.37 17.60 6.83
CA VAL A 117 0.78 18.94 6.78
C VAL A 117 -0.61 18.92 7.40
N ARG A 118 -0.98 19.98 8.13
CA ARG A 118 -2.36 20.16 8.56
C ARG A 118 -3.26 20.45 7.34
N TYR A 119 -4.42 19.81 7.29
CA TYR A 119 -5.38 19.95 6.18
C TYR A 119 -5.75 21.41 5.84
N ASP A 120 -5.87 22.28 6.86
CA ASP A 120 -6.22 23.70 6.66
C ASP A 120 -5.23 24.46 5.77
N ASN A 121 -3.97 24.01 5.72
CA ASN A 121 -2.86 24.71 5.06
C ASN A 121 -2.50 24.07 3.71
N VAL A 122 -3.32 23.15 3.18
CA VAL A 122 -3.04 22.45 1.92
C VAL A 122 -3.08 23.41 0.72
N ALA A 123 -3.99 24.39 0.74
CA ALA A 123 -4.09 25.41 -0.31
C ALA A 123 -2.82 26.27 -0.39
N ASP A 124 -2.28 26.69 0.76
CA ASP A 124 -1.04 27.47 0.81
C ASP A 124 0.12 26.66 0.19
N ILE A 125 0.21 25.35 0.46
CA ILE A 125 1.25 24.51 -0.15
C ILE A 125 1.05 24.39 -1.66
N ALA A 126 -0.18 24.19 -2.12
CA ALA A 126 -0.47 24.12 -3.55
C ALA A 126 -0.04 25.40 -4.29
N ASP A 127 -0.30 26.57 -3.70
CA ASP A 127 0.16 27.84 -4.26
C ASP A 127 1.69 27.97 -4.27
N ASN A 128 2.37 27.53 -3.21
CA ASN A 128 3.84 27.51 -3.16
C ASN A 128 4.44 26.54 -4.20
N VAL A 129 3.83 25.37 -4.40
CA VAL A 129 4.22 24.39 -5.43
C VAL A 129 3.95 24.93 -6.82
N ARG A 130 2.85 25.66 -7.03
CA ARG A 130 2.58 26.36 -8.29
C ARG A 130 3.70 27.35 -8.61
N CYS A 131 4.06 28.20 -7.65
CA CYS A 131 5.16 29.15 -7.83
C CYS A 131 6.50 28.45 -8.08
N LEU A 132 6.73 27.27 -7.50
CA LEU A 132 7.94 26.48 -7.78
C LEU A 132 7.92 25.86 -9.19
N SER A 133 6.75 25.43 -9.66
CA SER A 133 6.56 24.85 -10.99
C SER A 133 6.78 25.85 -12.11
N ASP A 134 6.62 27.15 -11.85
CA ASP A 134 6.91 28.22 -12.80
C ASP A 134 8.42 28.29 -13.09
N ASP A 135 9.27 28.09 -12.07
CA ASP A 135 10.73 28.07 -12.20
C ASP A 135 11.25 26.71 -12.71
N PHE A 136 10.65 25.61 -12.24
CA PHE A 136 11.08 24.23 -12.53
C PHE A 136 9.89 23.33 -12.93
N PRO A 137 9.56 23.21 -14.22
CA PRO A 137 8.36 22.49 -14.66
C PRO A 137 8.40 20.98 -14.40
N TYR A 138 9.60 20.38 -14.38
CA TYR A 138 9.76 18.93 -14.12
C TYR A 138 9.39 18.55 -12.68
N VAL A 139 9.58 19.48 -11.73
CA VAL A 139 9.26 19.27 -10.30
C VAL A 139 7.75 19.17 -10.12
N GLY A 140 6.99 20.05 -10.78
CA GLY A 140 5.53 20.05 -10.73
C GLY A 140 4.94 18.72 -11.21
N ILE A 141 5.41 18.20 -12.34
CA ILE A 141 4.95 16.92 -12.90
C ILE A 141 5.24 15.77 -11.92
N PHE A 142 6.45 15.72 -11.37
CA PHE A 142 6.85 14.66 -10.45
C PHE A 142 6.05 14.69 -9.15
N ILE A 143 5.78 15.86 -8.58
CA ILE A 143 4.96 15.98 -7.36
C ILE A 143 3.53 15.50 -7.63
N ILE A 144 2.93 15.91 -8.76
CA ILE A 144 1.56 15.50 -9.11
C ILE A 144 1.48 13.98 -9.26
N ASP A 145 2.44 13.36 -9.95
CA ASP A 145 2.46 11.91 -10.16
C ASP A 145 2.56 11.14 -8.84
N ASN A 146 3.44 11.56 -7.93
CA ASN A 146 3.58 10.92 -6.63
C ASN A 146 2.33 11.07 -5.75
N VAL A 147 1.68 12.24 -5.75
CA VAL A 147 0.43 12.46 -5.00
C VAL A 147 -0.69 11.60 -5.59
N LEU A 148 -0.81 11.51 -6.92
CA LEU A 148 -1.79 10.66 -7.58
C LEU A 148 -1.57 9.18 -7.25
N TYR A 149 -0.33 8.71 -7.31
CA TYR A 149 0.03 7.35 -6.93
C TYR A 149 -0.40 7.06 -5.48
N GLN A 150 -0.04 7.93 -4.53
CA GLN A 150 -0.43 7.76 -3.12
C GLN A 150 -1.95 7.73 -2.92
N LEU A 151 -2.69 8.60 -3.63
CA LEU A 151 -4.14 8.65 -3.54
C LEU A 151 -4.81 7.37 -4.07
N ILE A 152 -4.39 6.90 -5.24
CA ILE A 152 -4.92 5.68 -5.86
C ILE A 152 -4.63 4.47 -4.98
N THR A 153 -3.38 4.35 -4.53
CA THR A 153 -2.95 3.27 -3.64
C THR A 153 -3.74 3.28 -2.33
N LEU A 154 -3.95 4.44 -1.71
CA LEU A 154 -4.79 4.56 -0.51
C LEU A 154 -6.25 4.17 -0.80
N GLY A 155 -6.80 4.58 -1.94
CA GLY A 155 -8.16 4.20 -2.36
C GLY A 155 -8.33 2.68 -2.43
N ILE A 156 -7.41 1.99 -3.10
CA ILE A 156 -7.41 0.52 -3.21
C ILE A 156 -7.27 -0.15 -1.83
N TYR A 157 -6.43 0.40 -0.94
CA TYR A 157 -6.29 -0.13 0.41
C TYR A 157 -7.56 0.03 1.25
N LEU A 158 -8.29 1.13 1.12
CA LEU A 158 -9.55 1.34 1.83
C LEU A 158 -10.65 0.40 1.31
N GLU A 159 -10.72 0.20 -0.01
CA GLU A 159 -11.67 -0.74 -0.60
C GLU A 159 -11.43 -2.18 -0.12
N SER A 160 -10.19 -2.65 -0.14
CA SER A 160 -9.85 -4.00 0.33
C SER A 160 -10.18 -4.20 1.81
N TYR A 161 -9.92 -3.21 2.67
CA TYR A 161 -10.27 -3.27 4.10
C TYR A 161 -11.79 -3.36 4.34
N SER A 162 -12.59 -2.62 3.56
CA SER A 162 -14.04 -2.65 3.66
C SER A 162 -14.62 -4.02 3.27
N LEU A 163 -14.03 -4.65 2.24
CA LEU A 163 -14.41 -5.96 1.74
C LEU A 163 -14.08 -7.05 2.76
N ASP A 164 -12.88 -7.03 3.35
CA ASP A 164 -12.45 -8.01 4.34
C ASP A 164 -13.34 -7.98 5.59
N GLN A 165 -13.73 -6.79 6.06
CA GLN A 165 -14.68 -6.66 7.16
C GLN A 165 -16.06 -7.26 6.82
N LEU A 166 -16.54 -7.03 5.59
CA LEU A 166 -17.82 -7.56 5.14
C LEU A 166 -17.78 -9.09 5.01
N LEU A 167 -16.67 -9.64 4.52
CA LEU A 167 -16.46 -11.08 4.42
C LEU A 167 -16.44 -11.75 5.81
N LEU A 168 -15.74 -11.14 6.77
CA LEU A 168 -15.69 -11.60 8.15
C LEU A 168 -17.10 -11.58 8.79
N LYS A 169 -17.84 -10.48 8.63
CA LYS A 169 -19.22 -10.35 9.10
C LYS A 169 -20.12 -11.43 8.50
N LYS A 170 -19.98 -11.72 7.21
CA LYS A 170 -20.73 -12.81 6.54
C LYS A 170 -20.36 -14.19 7.10
N GLN A 171 -19.08 -14.47 7.33
CA GLN A 171 -18.65 -15.74 7.94
C GLN A 171 -19.18 -15.90 9.37
N ILE A 172 -19.14 -14.84 10.19
CA ILE A 172 -19.67 -14.87 11.56
C ILE A 172 -21.19 -15.07 11.53
N ALA A 173 -21.91 -14.38 10.65
CA ALA A 173 -23.36 -14.57 10.50
C ALA A 173 -23.69 -16.00 10.03
N ALA A 174 -22.94 -16.56 9.08
CA ALA A 174 -23.10 -17.94 8.63
C ALA A 174 -22.79 -18.94 9.74
N SER A 175 -21.74 -18.70 10.53
CA SER A 175 -21.38 -19.53 11.68
C SER A 175 -22.44 -19.46 12.79
N GLN A 176 -23.01 -18.29 13.07
CA GLN A 176 -24.13 -18.13 14.00
C GLN A 176 -25.39 -18.85 13.51
N LYS A 177 -25.71 -18.76 12.21
CA LYS A 177 -26.81 -19.52 11.60
C LYS A 177 -26.59 -21.03 11.65
N PHE A 178 -25.34 -21.49 11.55
CA PHE A 178 -25.01 -22.92 11.62
C PHE A 178 -25.05 -23.46 13.07
N ASN A 179 -24.68 -22.63 14.05
CA ASN A 179 -24.70 -23.02 15.46
C ASN A 179 -26.09 -22.81 16.13
N GLY A 180 -26.92 -21.93 15.56
CA GLY A 180 -28.32 -21.71 15.95
C GLY A 180 -29.27 -22.61 15.19
N ASN A 181 -29.44 -23.85 15.66
CA ASN A 181 -30.41 -24.79 15.12
C ASN A 181 -31.83 -24.43 15.59
N ASP A 182 -32.39 -23.31 15.09
CA ASP A 182 -33.82 -22.98 15.24
C ASP A 182 -34.49 -22.94 13.86
N PRO A 183 -35.35 -23.92 13.52
CA PRO A 183 -35.97 -24.06 12.19
C PRO A 183 -37.13 -23.06 11.93
N ALA A 184 -37.30 -22.01 12.73
CA ALA A 184 -38.47 -21.14 12.70
C ALA A 184 -38.25 -19.76 12.03
N ALA A 185 -37.03 -19.42 11.60
CA ALA A 185 -36.71 -18.10 11.04
C ALA A 185 -36.72 -18.04 9.49
N LEU A 186 -37.27 -19.05 8.83
CA LEU A 186 -37.39 -19.10 7.35
C LEU A 186 -38.62 -18.39 6.81
N ASP A 187 -39.58 -18.00 7.65
CA ASP A 187 -40.82 -17.31 7.22
C ASP A 187 -40.76 -15.79 7.33
N SER A 188 -39.74 -15.21 7.97
CA SER A 188 -39.64 -13.76 8.18
C SER A 188 -38.71 -13.03 7.20
N ILE A 189 -38.20 -13.70 6.16
CA ILE A 189 -37.38 -13.07 5.09
C ILE A 189 -38.03 -13.29 3.72
N LYS A 190 -39.32 -12.96 3.62
CA LYS A 190 -40.03 -12.78 2.34
C LYS A 190 -40.60 -11.37 2.14
N GLU A 191 -40.34 -10.43 3.06
CA GLU A 191 -40.98 -9.10 3.00
C GLU A 191 -40.03 -7.89 2.95
N GLU A 192 -38.70 -8.05 2.94
CA GLU A 192 -37.80 -6.88 2.88
C GLU A 192 -37.10 -6.65 1.52
N ASP A 193 -37.27 -7.55 0.53
CA ASP A 193 -36.71 -7.38 -0.83
C ASP A 193 -37.67 -6.64 -1.81
N ALA A 194 -38.68 -5.93 -1.29
CA ALA A 194 -39.59 -5.10 -2.10
C ALA A 194 -39.39 -3.61 -1.77
N GLY A 195 -38.26 -3.05 -2.22
CA GLY A 195 -37.89 -1.67 -1.90
C GLY A 195 -36.90 -1.03 -2.87
N GLY A 196 -37.21 -1.06 -4.17
CA GLY A 196 -36.91 -0.02 -5.17
C GLY A 196 -35.48 0.53 -5.31
N ILE A 197 -34.78 0.07 -6.35
CA ILE A 197 -33.90 0.93 -7.16
C ILE A 197 -34.58 1.03 -8.52
N GLY A 198 -34.94 2.25 -8.89
CA GLY A 198 -35.71 2.56 -10.09
C GLY A 198 -34.95 2.26 -11.38
N ASP A 199 -35.75 1.91 -12.37
CA ASP A 199 -35.38 1.70 -13.76
C ASP A 199 -34.78 2.99 -14.35
N GLU A 200 -33.53 2.94 -14.81
CA GLU A 200 -33.06 3.83 -15.87
C GLU A 200 -33.41 3.14 -17.20
N GLU A 201 -34.47 3.64 -17.82
CA GLU A 201 -34.86 3.31 -19.20
C GLU A 201 -33.70 3.68 -20.13
N VAL A 202 -33.21 2.67 -20.87
CA VAL A 202 -32.35 2.85 -22.04
C VAL A 202 -33.30 3.08 -23.21
N ASP A 203 -33.44 4.35 -23.61
CA ASP A 203 -34.11 4.71 -24.86
C ASP A 203 -33.18 4.39 -26.03
N ASP A 204 -33.55 3.36 -26.79
CA ASP A 204 -33.05 3.06 -28.13
C ASP A 204 -33.54 4.15 -29.10
N GLU A 205 -32.65 5.06 -29.51
CA GLU A 205 -32.85 5.88 -30.71
C GLU A 205 -31.94 5.39 -31.84
N ASP A 206 -32.60 4.80 -32.83
CA ASP A 206 -32.07 4.42 -34.14
C ASP A 206 -31.32 5.58 -34.81
N LYS A 207 -30.06 5.37 -35.17
CA LYS A 207 -29.37 6.16 -36.20
C LYS A 207 -28.92 5.27 -37.34
N GLU A 208 -29.80 5.26 -38.33
CA GLU A 208 -29.58 5.05 -39.75
C GLU A 208 -28.23 5.64 -40.21
N TYR A 209 -27.35 4.78 -40.74
CA TYR A 209 -26.18 5.20 -41.51
C TYR A 209 -26.34 4.65 -42.92
N ASP A 210 -26.57 5.57 -43.86
CA ASP A 210 -26.67 5.31 -45.29
C ASP A 210 -25.35 4.77 -45.86
N GLU A 211 -25.48 3.76 -46.71
CA GLU A 211 -24.45 3.26 -47.61
C GLU A 211 -24.19 4.29 -48.72
N GLU A 212 -22.96 4.79 -48.84
CA GLU A 212 -22.46 5.31 -50.11
C GLU A 212 -21.13 4.64 -50.47
N ASP A 213 -21.17 3.92 -51.60
CA ASP A 213 -20.04 3.34 -52.31
C ASP A 213 -19.10 4.41 -52.88
N GLY A 214 -17.79 4.12 -52.88
CA GLY A 214 -16.77 4.97 -53.49
C GLY A 214 -15.40 4.31 -53.58
N GLU A 215 -15.17 3.68 -54.72
CA GLU A 215 -13.96 3.02 -55.25
C GLU A 215 -12.57 3.61 -54.91
N ASN A 216 -11.63 2.67 -54.70
CA ASN A 216 -10.24 2.58 -55.18
C ASN A 216 -9.22 3.70 -54.82
N ASP A 217 -8.15 3.36 -54.09
CA ASP A 217 -6.89 2.98 -54.74
C ASP A 217 -5.77 2.54 -53.77
N ASP A 218 -5.15 1.45 -54.21
CA ASP A 218 -3.87 0.81 -53.93
C ASP A 218 -2.72 1.70 -53.41
N ARG A 219 -2.04 1.25 -52.33
CA ARG A 219 -0.56 1.06 -52.24
C ARG A 219 -0.06 0.78 -50.81
N GLY A 220 0.55 -0.41 -50.65
CA GLY A 220 1.94 -0.49 -50.16
C GLY A 220 2.19 -0.78 -48.68
N SER A 221 2.24 -2.07 -48.34
CA SER A 221 3.21 -2.77 -47.46
C SER A 221 4.05 -1.97 -46.44
N SER A 222 4.05 -2.42 -45.18
CA SER A 222 5.22 -3.02 -44.52
C SER A 222 4.90 -3.64 -43.15
N GLN A 223 5.03 -4.97 -43.12
CA GLN A 223 5.66 -5.81 -42.08
C GLN A 223 5.31 -5.62 -40.59
N THR A 224 4.52 -6.56 -40.11
CA THR A 224 4.50 -7.09 -38.74
C THR A 224 5.82 -7.81 -38.42
N SER A 225 6.42 -7.53 -37.26
CA SER A 225 7.38 -8.45 -36.63
C SER A 225 7.10 -8.56 -35.13
N GLU A 226 6.82 -9.78 -34.73
CA GLU A 226 6.60 -10.30 -33.39
C GLU A 226 7.85 -10.11 -32.50
N VAL A 227 7.65 -9.78 -31.22
CA VAL A 227 8.70 -9.82 -30.20
C VAL A 227 8.46 -11.03 -29.30
N PRO A 228 9.36 -12.03 -29.27
CA PRO A 228 9.28 -13.13 -28.32
C PRO A 228 9.87 -12.72 -26.97
N THR A 229 9.06 -12.81 -25.91
CA THR A 229 9.49 -12.89 -24.51
C THR A 229 10.36 -14.12 -24.29
N GLN A 230 11.64 -13.94 -23.95
CA GLN A 230 12.47 -14.99 -23.38
C GLN A 230 12.56 -14.83 -21.86
N TYR A 231 11.96 -15.79 -21.17
CA TYR A 231 12.26 -16.17 -19.78
C TYR A 231 13.74 -16.54 -19.68
N VAL A 232 14.46 -15.95 -18.73
CA VAL A 232 15.83 -16.36 -18.37
C VAL A 232 15.72 -17.22 -17.12
N ASP A 233 15.85 -18.53 -17.31
CA ASP A 233 15.99 -19.51 -16.24
C ASP A 233 17.35 -19.31 -15.56
N ALA A 234 17.31 -19.09 -14.25
CA ALA A 234 18.49 -19.03 -13.40
C ALA A 234 18.79 -20.44 -12.89
N ASP A 235 19.73 -21.13 -13.55
CA ASP A 235 20.55 -22.21 -12.96
C ASP A 235 21.56 -22.71 -14.01
N ASP A 236 22.76 -22.10 -14.05
CA ASP A 236 23.96 -22.79 -14.56
C ASP A 236 25.25 -22.23 -13.91
N PRO A 237 26.01 -23.05 -13.15
CA PRO A 237 27.19 -22.62 -12.41
C PRO A 237 28.49 -22.86 -13.18
N GLU A 238 28.81 -22.04 -14.17
CA GLU A 238 30.14 -22.02 -14.80
C GLU A 238 30.58 -20.61 -15.20
N ASN A 239 31.14 -19.81 -14.27
CA ASN A 239 32.32 -18.98 -14.58
C ASN A 239 33.00 -18.44 -13.31
N VAL A 240 33.62 -19.33 -12.54
CA VAL A 240 34.62 -18.95 -11.53
C VAL A 240 35.97 -18.89 -12.24
N HIS A 241 36.40 -17.70 -12.67
CA HIS A 241 37.76 -17.13 -12.46
C HIS A 241 38.16 -16.04 -13.47
N VAL A 242 39.05 -15.18 -12.97
CA VAL A 242 40.10 -14.42 -13.71
C VAL A 242 39.81 -12.93 -14.01
N ARG A 243 40.18 -12.07 -13.04
CA ARG A 243 41.07 -10.87 -13.12
C ARG A 243 40.59 -9.82 -12.12
N LYS A 244 41.26 -9.53 -11.00
CA LYS A 244 42.58 -8.91 -10.85
C LYS A 244 42.91 -7.89 -11.96
N LYS A 245 42.56 -6.63 -11.70
CA LYS A 245 43.51 -5.51 -11.64
C LYS A 245 42.99 -4.46 -10.67
#